data_AF-C5I4B9-F1
#
_entry.id   AF-C5I4B9-F1
#
_cell.length_a   1.000
_cell.length_b   1.000
_cell.length_c   1.000
_cell.angle_alpha   90.00
_cell.angle_beta   90.00
_cell.angle_gamma   90.00
#
_symmetry.space_group_name_H-M   'P 1'
#
loop_
_entity.id
_entity.type
_entity.pdbx_description
1 polymer ?
#
loop_
_entity_poly.entity_id
_entity_poly.type
_entity_poly.pdbx_seq_one_letter_code
_entity_poly.pdbx_strand_id
1 'polypeptide(L)'
;AKKEAEVAKKKFDKAAQEVELAKKEVEAKELEIEKLQDEISTLEQEVATAQHQVDNLKKLLAGVDPDDTEAIEAKLKKGEAELNAKQAELAKKQTELEKLLDSLDPEGKTQDELDKEAAEAELNKKVESLQNKVADLEKEISNLEILLGGADPEDDTAALQNKLATKKAEFEKTQKELDAALNELGPDGDEEETPAPAPAPKPEQPAPAPAPKPEQPAPAPAPKPEQPAPAPAPKPEQPAPAP
;
A
#
# COMPACT_ATOMS: atom_id res chain seq x y z
N ALA A 1 35.89 -28.35 3.14
CA ALA A 1 34.68 -29.18 3.30
C ALA A 1 33.93 -28.96 4.63
N LYS A 2 34.21 -29.69 5.74
CA LYS A 2 33.34 -29.66 6.94
C LYS A 2 33.27 -28.31 7.67
N LYS A 3 34.39 -27.56 7.76
CA LYS A 3 34.42 -26.21 8.35
C LYS A 3 33.75 -25.14 7.46
N GLU A 4 33.87 -25.26 6.15
CA GLU A 4 33.22 -24.33 5.20
C GLU A 4 31.70 -24.53 5.18
N ALA A 5 31.23 -25.77 5.26
CA ALA A 5 29.80 -26.08 5.38
C ALA A 5 29.18 -25.52 6.68
N GLU A 6 29.92 -25.54 7.81
CA GLU A 6 29.45 -24.94 9.06
C GLU A 6 29.37 -23.41 8.99
N VAL A 7 30.33 -22.76 8.31
CA VAL A 7 30.33 -21.32 8.08
C VAL A 7 29.18 -20.92 7.15
N ALA A 8 28.94 -21.68 6.08
CA ALA A 8 27.81 -21.48 5.17
C ALA A 8 26.46 -21.61 5.90
N LYS A 9 26.32 -22.64 6.75
CA LYS A 9 25.12 -22.82 7.57
C LYS A 9 24.87 -21.64 8.53
N LYS A 10 25.90 -21.15 9.23
CA LYS A 10 25.76 -19.97 10.10
C LYS A 10 25.37 -18.70 9.34
N LYS A 11 25.90 -18.50 8.13
CA LYS A 11 25.50 -17.36 7.28
C LYS A 11 24.05 -17.47 6.83
N PHE A 12 23.60 -18.69 6.48
CA PHE A 12 22.20 -18.94 6.13
C PHE A 12 21.25 -18.70 7.32
N ASP A 13 21.56 -19.26 8.49
CA ASP A 13 20.73 -19.08 9.68
C ASP A 13 20.65 -17.59 10.07
N LYS A 14 21.75 -16.84 9.88
CA LYS A 14 21.78 -15.39 10.09
C LYS A 14 20.93 -14.63 9.08
N ALA A 15 21.05 -14.94 7.79
CA ALA A 15 20.25 -14.30 6.75
C ALA A 15 18.75 -14.58 6.93
N ALA A 16 18.38 -15.80 7.30
CA ALA A 16 16.99 -16.16 7.60
C ALA A 16 16.44 -15.35 8.79
N GLN A 17 17.24 -15.13 9.84
CA GLN A 17 16.85 -14.28 10.96
C GLN A 17 16.71 -12.81 10.57
N GLU A 18 17.61 -12.29 9.73
CA GLU A 18 17.53 -10.92 9.22
C GLU A 18 16.26 -10.69 8.39
N VAL A 19 15.87 -11.66 7.55
CA VAL A 19 14.62 -11.62 6.77
C VAL A 19 13.39 -11.71 7.68
N GLU A 20 13.37 -12.62 8.66
CA GLU A 20 12.25 -12.72 9.60
C GLU A 20 12.07 -11.43 10.42
N LEU A 21 13.18 -10.79 10.79
CA LEU A 21 13.16 -9.52 11.50
C LEU A 21 12.66 -8.38 10.62
N ALA A 22 13.11 -8.30 9.37
CA ALA A 22 12.62 -7.33 8.39
C ALA A 22 11.11 -7.48 8.16
N LYS A 23 10.61 -8.72 8.05
CA LYS A 23 9.17 -9.00 7.90
C LYS A 23 8.35 -8.48 9.09
N LYS A 24 8.82 -8.73 10.32
CA LYS A 24 8.18 -8.21 11.53
C LYS A 24 8.21 -6.68 11.61
N GLU A 25 9.27 -6.05 11.12
CA GLU A 25 9.37 -4.59 11.06
C GLU A 25 8.36 -4.01 10.06
N VAL A 26 8.20 -4.62 8.89
CA VAL A 26 7.19 -4.22 7.90
C VAL A 26 5.78 -4.36 8.47
N GLU A 27 5.43 -5.53 9.02
CA GLU A 27 4.11 -5.77 9.63
C GLU A 27 3.80 -4.77 10.76
N ALA A 28 4.81 -4.41 11.57
CA ALA A 28 4.65 -3.41 12.61
C ALA A 28 4.36 -2.01 12.04
N LYS A 29 5.03 -1.61 10.96
CA LYS A 29 4.80 -0.30 10.32
C LYS A 29 3.46 -0.25 9.55
N GLU A 30 3.03 -1.35 8.94
CA GLU A 30 1.69 -1.45 8.33
C GLU A 30 0.58 -1.22 9.37
N LEU A 31 0.72 -1.81 10.55
CA LEU A 31 -0.22 -1.64 11.66
C LEU A 31 -0.19 -0.19 12.21
N GLU A 32 0.98 0.46 12.20
CA GLU A 32 1.09 1.89 12.55
C GLU A 32 0.41 2.79 11.51
N ILE A 33 0.54 2.48 10.23
CA ILE A 33 -0.16 3.15 9.12
C ILE A 33 -1.68 3.04 9.29
N GLU A 34 -2.21 1.84 9.57
CA GLU A 34 -3.65 1.62 9.78
C GLU A 34 -4.18 2.50 10.93
N LYS A 35 -3.50 2.51 12.07
CA LYS A 35 -3.86 3.36 13.22
C LYS A 35 -3.82 4.85 12.87
N LEU A 36 -2.80 5.30 12.14
CA LEU A 36 -2.70 6.70 11.72
C LEU A 36 -3.80 7.08 10.74
N GLN A 37 -4.20 6.19 9.84
CA GLN A 37 -5.33 6.42 8.94
C GLN A 37 -6.65 6.58 9.70
N ASP A 38 -6.87 5.76 10.74
CA ASP A 38 -8.04 5.89 11.62
C ASP A 38 -8.05 7.22 12.39
N GLU A 39 -6.89 7.63 12.93
CA GLU A 39 -6.72 8.93 13.61
C GLU A 39 -6.96 10.10 12.65
N ILE A 40 -6.43 10.04 11.43
CA ILE A 40 -6.64 11.03 10.37
C ILE A 40 -8.13 11.12 10.03
N SER A 41 -8.80 9.99 9.81
CA SER A 41 -10.23 9.96 9.48
C SER A 41 -11.08 10.58 10.59
N THR A 42 -10.74 10.29 11.85
CA THR A 42 -11.39 10.91 13.01
C THR A 42 -11.17 12.42 13.03
N LEU A 43 -9.92 12.88 12.84
CA LEU A 43 -9.59 14.30 12.80
C LEU A 43 -10.27 15.04 11.65
N GLU A 44 -10.41 14.43 10.47
CA GLU A 44 -11.14 15.00 9.33
C GLU A 44 -12.61 15.26 9.68
N GLN A 45 -13.26 14.32 10.38
CA GLN A 45 -14.64 14.50 10.85
C GLN A 45 -14.75 15.63 11.88
N GLU A 46 -13.78 15.74 12.80
CA GLU A 46 -13.74 16.82 13.78
C GLU A 46 -13.50 18.18 13.13
N VAL A 47 -12.61 18.27 12.13
CA VAL A 47 -12.39 19.48 11.34
C VAL A 47 -13.67 19.89 10.60
N ALA A 48 -14.37 18.96 9.96
CA ALA A 48 -15.64 19.23 9.30
C ALA A 48 -16.69 19.76 10.29
N THR A 49 -16.77 19.17 11.47
CA THR A 49 -17.69 19.60 12.53
C THR A 49 -17.35 21.00 13.04
N ALA A 50 -16.07 21.28 13.33
CA ALA A 50 -15.60 22.60 13.78
C ALA A 50 -15.82 23.68 12.70
N GLN A 51 -15.58 23.34 11.43
CA GLN A 51 -15.84 24.23 10.30
C GLN A 51 -17.34 24.59 10.22
N HIS A 52 -18.23 23.60 10.34
CA HIS A 52 -19.67 23.85 10.38
C HIS A 52 -20.09 24.77 11.52
N GLN A 53 -19.49 24.62 12.71
CA GLN A 53 -19.76 25.50 13.85
C GLN A 53 -19.32 26.94 13.58
N VAL A 54 -18.12 27.13 13.02
CA VAL A 54 -17.60 28.45 12.61
C VAL A 54 -18.51 29.11 11.58
N ASP A 55 -18.93 28.37 10.56
CA ASP A 55 -19.82 28.89 9.51
C ASP A 55 -21.20 29.29 10.06
N ASN A 56 -21.72 28.52 11.00
CA ASN A 56 -22.98 28.85 11.68
C ASN A 56 -22.85 30.12 12.53
N LEU A 57 -21.74 30.29 13.26
CA LEU A 57 -21.47 31.52 14.02
C LEU A 57 -21.32 32.74 13.10
N LYS A 58 -20.66 32.59 11.95
CA LYS A 58 -20.56 33.66 10.92
C LYS A 58 -21.93 34.07 10.39
N LYS A 59 -22.80 33.10 10.10
CA LYS A 59 -24.18 33.37 9.67
C LYS A 59 -24.99 34.09 10.75
N LEU A 60 -24.85 33.68 12.01
CA LEU A 60 -25.55 34.33 13.12
C LEU A 60 -25.07 35.77 13.31
N LEU A 61 -23.75 36.00 13.23
CA LEU A 61 -23.14 37.32 13.35
C LEU A 61 -23.66 38.30 12.28
N ALA A 62 -23.90 37.83 11.05
CA ALA A 62 -24.42 38.67 9.97
C ALA A 62 -25.87 39.16 10.18
N GLY A 63 -26.62 38.54 11.10
CA GLY A 63 -28.02 38.89 11.39
C GLY A 63 -28.25 39.58 12.73
N VAL A 64 -27.19 39.85 13.50
CA VAL A 64 -27.25 40.48 14.83
C VAL A 64 -26.90 41.96 14.72
N ASP A 65 -27.56 42.80 15.53
CA ASP A 65 -27.25 44.22 15.61
C ASP A 65 -25.77 44.44 16.00
N PRO A 66 -25.05 45.39 15.36
CA PRO A 66 -23.62 45.59 15.58
C PRO A 66 -23.21 45.85 17.04
N ASP A 67 -24.13 46.37 17.86
CA ASP A 67 -23.88 46.67 19.27
C ASP A 67 -23.98 45.44 20.20
N ASP A 68 -24.52 44.31 19.73
CA ASP A 68 -24.77 43.08 20.50
C ASP A 68 -23.91 41.87 20.06
N THR A 69 -22.85 42.10 19.26
CA THR A 69 -22.05 41.02 18.64
C THR A 69 -20.95 40.42 19.52
N GLU A 70 -20.60 41.09 20.62
CA GLU A 70 -19.36 40.84 21.39
C GLU A 70 -19.21 39.37 21.84
N ALA A 71 -20.31 38.76 22.30
CA ALA A 71 -20.33 37.36 22.73
C ALA A 71 -20.21 36.35 21.56
N ILE A 72 -20.73 36.69 20.38
CA ILE A 72 -20.67 35.85 19.18
C ILE A 72 -19.29 35.93 18.56
N GLU A 73 -18.69 37.12 18.50
CA GLU A 73 -17.31 37.32 18.04
C GLU A 73 -16.30 36.59 18.92
N ALA A 74 -16.48 36.62 20.24
CA ALA A 74 -15.63 35.86 21.17
C ALA A 74 -15.72 34.34 20.92
N LYS A 75 -16.93 33.81 20.69
CA LYS A 75 -17.14 32.39 20.33
C LYS A 75 -16.56 32.06 18.96
N LEU A 76 -16.72 32.94 17.98
CA LEU A 76 -16.20 32.76 16.64
C LEU A 76 -14.67 32.69 16.67
N LYS A 77 -14.01 33.63 17.35
CA LYS A 77 -12.55 33.64 17.51
C LYS A 77 -12.03 32.37 18.20
N LYS A 78 -12.75 31.88 19.21
CA LYS A 78 -12.42 30.61 19.86
C LYS A 78 -12.58 29.42 18.90
N GLY A 79 -13.69 29.35 18.16
CA GLY A 79 -13.94 28.28 17.19
C GLY A 79 -12.94 28.28 16.04
N GLU A 80 -12.57 29.44 15.52
CA GLU A 80 -11.54 29.57 14.48
C GLU A 80 -10.15 29.15 14.99
N ALA A 81 -9.81 29.46 16.23
CA ALA A 81 -8.57 28.98 16.84
C ALA A 81 -8.55 27.45 17.01
N GLU A 82 -9.66 26.86 17.43
CA GLU A 82 -9.81 25.40 17.57
C GLU A 82 -9.76 24.69 16.22
N LEU A 83 -10.46 25.20 15.21
CA LEU A 83 -10.43 24.70 13.84
C LEU A 83 -8.99 24.74 13.27
N ASN A 84 -8.28 25.85 13.43
CA ASN A 84 -6.90 25.98 12.96
C ASN A 84 -5.97 25.00 13.69
N ALA A 85 -6.17 24.77 14.99
CA ALA A 85 -5.39 23.79 15.75
C ALA A 85 -5.61 22.37 15.22
N LYS A 86 -6.87 21.97 14.96
CA LYS A 86 -7.21 20.67 14.40
C LYS A 86 -6.67 20.48 12.97
N GLN A 87 -6.75 21.50 12.12
CA GLN A 87 -6.15 21.46 10.79
C GLN A 87 -4.62 21.31 10.85
N ALA A 88 -3.96 21.98 11.80
CA ALA A 88 -2.52 21.83 11.99
C ALA A 88 -2.13 20.44 12.52
N GLU A 89 -2.97 19.83 13.36
CA GLU A 89 -2.77 18.46 13.84
C GLU A 89 -2.97 17.44 12.72
N LEU A 90 -4.04 17.60 11.92
CA LEU A 90 -4.30 16.79 10.74
C LEU A 90 -3.12 16.83 9.75
N ALA A 91 -2.59 18.03 9.46
CA ALA A 91 -1.44 18.19 8.58
C ALA A 91 -0.18 17.47 9.12
N LYS A 92 0.07 17.54 10.44
CA LYS A 92 1.19 16.80 11.06
C LYS A 92 1.02 15.29 10.89
N LYS A 93 -0.19 14.78 11.12
CA LYS A 93 -0.51 13.36 10.98
C LYS A 93 -0.41 12.88 9.53
N GLN A 94 -0.84 13.69 8.58
CA GLN A 94 -0.66 13.41 7.15
C GLN A 94 0.83 13.34 6.76
N THR A 95 1.67 14.26 7.25
CA THR A 95 3.12 14.20 7.03
C THR A 95 3.78 13.00 7.72
N GLU A 96 3.30 12.61 8.90
CA GLU A 96 3.77 11.40 9.59
C GLU A 96 3.44 10.14 8.80
N LEU A 97 2.21 10.05 8.27
CA LEU A 97 1.79 8.97 7.39
C LEU A 97 2.63 8.92 6.09
N GLU A 98 2.87 10.06 5.44
CA GLU A 98 3.71 10.15 4.24
C GLU A 98 5.13 9.64 4.51
N LYS A 99 5.75 10.04 5.62
CA LYS A 99 7.08 9.54 6.00
C LYS A 99 7.11 8.05 6.30
N LEU A 100 6.04 7.50 6.89
CA LEU A 100 5.96 6.07 7.12
C LEU A 100 5.83 5.33 5.79
N LEU A 101 4.98 5.79 4.89
CA LEU A 101 4.84 5.24 3.54
C LEU A 101 6.17 5.28 2.77
N ASP A 102 6.87 6.42 2.77
CA ASP A 102 8.22 6.55 2.19
C ASP A 102 9.25 5.58 2.83
N SER A 103 9.05 5.23 4.10
CA SER A 103 9.92 4.27 4.81
C SER A 103 9.58 2.80 4.55
N LEU A 104 8.35 2.50 4.13
CA LEU A 104 7.96 1.20 3.59
C LEU A 104 8.38 1.06 2.12
N ASP A 105 8.44 2.18 1.40
CA ASP A 105 8.75 2.23 -0.04
C ASP A 105 10.01 3.07 -0.37
N PRO A 106 11.21 2.70 0.11
CA PRO A 106 12.43 3.36 -0.34
C PRO A 106 12.85 2.91 -1.75
N GLU A 107 12.42 1.71 -2.21
CA GLU A 107 12.78 1.10 -3.50
C GLU A 107 11.78 0.00 -3.94
N GLY A 108 10.46 0.19 -3.98
CA GLY A 108 9.54 -0.62 -4.80
C GLY A 108 9.53 -2.15 -4.63
N LYS A 109 10.20 -2.73 -3.63
CA LYS A 109 10.23 -4.18 -3.42
C LYS A 109 8.95 -4.61 -2.75
N THR A 110 8.01 -5.10 -3.55
CA THR A 110 6.82 -5.76 -3.05
C THR A 110 7.22 -7.00 -2.25
N GLN A 111 6.33 -7.46 -1.35
CA GLN A 111 6.51 -8.75 -0.66
C GLN A 111 6.79 -9.90 -1.66
N ASP A 112 6.20 -9.84 -2.86
CA ASP A 112 6.46 -10.77 -3.95
C ASP A 112 7.91 -10.69 -4.48
N GLU A 113 8.55 -9.52 -4.51
CA GLU A 113 9.97 -9.40 -4.88
C GLU A 113 10.89 -9.96 -3.79
N LEU A 114 10.56 -9.79 -2.51
CA LEU A 114 11.30 -10.41 -1.41
C LEU A 114 11.14 -11.94 -1.40
N ASP A 115 9.94 -12.43 -1.68
CA ASP A 115 9.67 -13.87 -1.80
C ASP A 115 10.33 -14.46 -3.05
N LYS A 116 10.41 -13.71 -4.16
CA LYS A 116 11.19 -14.07 -5.37
C LYS A 116 12.68 -14.11 -5.07
N GLU A 117 13.23 -13.11 -4.40
CA GLU A 117 14.65 -13.06 -4.01
C GLU A 117 15.00 -14.21 -3.04
N ALA A 118 14.09 -14.56 -2.12
CA ALA A 118 14.24 -15.71 -1.24
C ALA A 118 14.21 -17.04 -2.01
N ALA A 119 13.31 -17.18 -2.98
CA ALA A 119 13.21 -18.35 -3.84
C ALA A 119 14.45 -18.51 -4.73
N GLU A 120 14.95 -17.43 -5.33
CA GLU A 120 16.20 -17.40 -6.09
C GLU A 120 17.40 -17.78 -5.21
N ALA A 121 17.45 -17.29 -3.97
CA ALA A 121 18.50 -17.65 -3.01
C ALA A 121 18.44 -19.11 -2.55
N GLU A 122 17.26 -19.74 -2.50
CA GLU A 122 17.13 -21.20 -2.30
C GLU A 122 17.54 -21.98 -3.55
N LEU A 123 17.14 -21.53 -4.74
CA LEU A 123 17.48 -22.17 -6.00
C LEU A 123 19.00 -22.13 -6.24
N ASN A 124 19.66 -21.02 -5.94
CA ASN A 124 21.11 -20.89 -6.05
C ASN A 124 21.86 -21.86 -5.11
N LYS A 125 21.35 -22.10 -3.90
CA LYS A 125 21.90 -23.13 -2.98
C LYS A 125 21.70 -24.55 -3.53
N LYS A 126 20.53 -24.81 -4.14
CA LYS A 126 20.24 -26.10 -4.77
C LYS A 126 21.22 -26.37 -5.93
N VAL A 127 21.50 -25.36 -6.75
CA VAL A 127 22.51 -25.42 -7.81
C VAL A 127 23.90 -25.71 -7.25
N GLU A 128 24.37 -24.97 -6.24
CA GLU A 128 25.68 -25.22 -5.61
C GLU A 128 25.78 -26.65 -5.02
N SER A 129 24.73 -27.12 -4.36
CA SER A 129 24.67 -28.48 -3.80
C SER A 129 24.75 -29.56 -4.88
N LEU A 130 23.98 -29.40 -5.95
CA LEU A 130 23.97 -30.32 -7.09
C LEU A 130 25.31 -30.33 -7.83
N GLN A 131 25.94 -29.17 -8.03
CA GLN A 131 27.29 -29.08 -8.62
C GLN A 131 28.34 -29.83 -7.79
N ASN A 132 28.32 -29.68 -6.46
CA ASN A 132 29.21 -30.45 -5.59
C ASN A 132 28.97 -31.96 -5.72
N LYS A 133 27.71 -32.38 -5.79
CA LYS A 133 27.36 -33.80 -5.95
C LYS A 133 27.79 -34.37 -7.30
N VAL A 134 27.66 -33.59 -8.38
CA VAL A 134 28.18 -33.92 -9.71
C VAL A 134 29.69 -34.16 -9.64
N ALA A 135 30.45 -33.21 -9.06
CA ALA A 135 31.91 -33.33 -8.95
C ALA A 135 32.37 -34.56 -8.12
N ASP A 136 31.65 -34.91 -7.05
CA ASP A 136 31.95 -36.09 -6.25
C ASP A 136 31.62 -37.40 -7.00
N LEU A 137 30.51 -37.43 -7.74
CA LEU A 137 30.12 -38.57 -8.57
C LEU A 137 31.10 -38.79 -9.74
N GLU A 138 31.58 -37.73 -10.39
CA GLU A 138 32.61 -37.82 -11.44
C GLU A 138 33.89 -38.47 -10.90
N LYS A 139 34.34 -38.06 -9.71
CA LYS A 139 35.51 -38.65 -9.06
C LYS A 139 35.29 -40.12 -8.72
N GLU A 140 34.12 -40.48 -8.18
CA GLU A 140 33.83 -41.88 -7.82
C GLU A 140 33.74 -42.77 -9.06
N ILE A 141 33.11 -42.28 -10.13
CA ILE A 141 33.05 -42.97 -11.44
C ILE A 141 34.46 -43.16 -12.00
N SER A 142 35.28 -42.11 -12.04
CA SER A 142 36.65 -42.18 -12.54
C SER A 142 37.49 -43.18 -11.76
N ASN A 143 37.39 -43.20 -10.42
CA ASN A 143 38.09 -44.16 -9.58
C ASN A 143 37.66 -45.61 -9.86
N LEU A 144 36.36 -45.85 -10.07
CA LEU A 144 35.84 -47.18 -10.43
C LEU A 144 36.28 -47.63 -11.82
N GLU A 145 36.36 -46.71 -12.78
CA GLU A 145 36.87 -46.99 -14.13
C GLU A 145 38.36 -47.34 -14.11
N ILE A 146 39.16 -46.65 -13.30
CA ILE A 146 40.58 -46.98 -13.09
C ILE A 146 40.73 -48.38 -12.48
N LEU A 147 39.95 -48.70 -11.45
CA LEU A 147 39.97 -50.02 -10.81
C LEU A 147 39.60 -51.14 -11.80
N LEU A 148 38.58 -50.92 -12.62
CA LEU A 148 38.17 -51.88 -13.66
C LEU A 148 39.19 -52.00 -14.79
N GLY A 149 39.86 -50.91 -15.17
CA GLY A 149 40.90 -50.92 -16.20
C GLY A 149 42.21 -51.57 -15.76
N GLY A 150 42.44 -51.70 -14.46
CA GLY A 150 43.61 -52.36 -13.87
C GLY A 150 43.35 -53.78 -13.33
N ALA A 151 42.13 -54.30 -13.43
CA ALA A 151 41.77 -55.64 -12.97
C ALA A 151 42.32 -56.72 -13.90
N ASP A 152 42.74 -57.86 -13.35
CA ASP A 152 43.18 -59.01 -14.14
C ASP A 152 41.95 -59.69 -14.79
N PRO A 153 42.04 -60.27 -16.00
CA PRO A 153 40.93 -61.02 -16.61
C PRO A 153 40.36 -62.16 -15.75
N GLU A 154 41.09 -62.64 -14.73
CA GLU A 154 40.58 -63.64 -13.76
C GLU A 154 39.82 -63.04 -12.57
N ASP A 155 39.84 -61.72 -12.36
CA ASP A 155 39.14 -61.04 -11.26
C ASP A 155 37.61 -60.99 -11.48
N ASP A 156 36.84 -61.35 -10.45
CA ASP A 156 35.38 -61.16 -10.44
C ASP A 156 35.02 -59.68 -10.26
N THR A 157 34.92 -58.97 -11.38
CA THR A 157 34.62 -57.54 -11.44
C THR A 157 33.11 -57.23 -11.46
N ALA A 158 32.24 -58.24 -11.39
CA ALA A 158 30.78 -58.05 -11.55
C ALA A 158 30.21 -57.05 -10.54
N ALA A 159 30.70 -57.08 -9.29
CA ALA A 159 30.29 -56.15 -8.25
C ALA A 159 30.71 -54.69 -8.55
N LEU A 160 31.92 -54.48 -9.08
CA LEU A 160 32.44 -53.15 -9.44
C LEU A 160 31.71 -52.60 -10.67
N GLN A 161 31.43 -53.44 -11.67
CA GLN A 161 30.64 -53.06 -12.84
C GLN A 161 29.21 -52.65 -12.45
N ASN A 162 28.57 -53.39 -11.54
CA ASN A 162 27.24 -53.04 -11.02
C ASN A 162 27.27 -51.70 -10.25
N LYS A 163 28.29 -51.48 -9.41
CA LYS A 163 28.48 -50.23 -8.69
C LYS A 163 28.72 -49.05 -9.65
N LEU A 164 29.51 -49.25 -10.69
CA LEU A 164 29.75 -48.24 -11.74
C LEU A 164 28.46 -47.90 -12.49
N ALA A 165 27.69 -48.91 -12.90
CA ALA A 165 26.40 -48.70 -13.56
C ALA A 165 25.44 -47.89 -12.67
N THR A 166 25.36 -48.24 -11.39
CA THR A 166 24.55 -47.51 -10.40
C THR A 166 24.99 -46.05 -10.28
N LYS A 167 26.30 -45.80 -10.19
CA LYS A 167 26.85 -44.44 -10.06
C LYS A 167 26.66 -43.59 -11.32
N LYS A 168 26.79 -44.18 -12.51
CA LYS A 168 26.48 -43.51 -13.78
C LYS A 168 25.01 -43.09 -13.88
N ALA A 169 24.09 -43.95 -13.44
CA ALA A 169 22.67 -43.61 -13.38
C ALA A 169 22.38 -42.48 -12.37
N GLU A 170 23.02 -42.50 -11.20
CA GLU A 170 22.89 -41.42 -10.21
C GLU A 170 23.46 -40.09 -10.73
N PHE A 171 24.58 -40.15 -11.46
CA PHE A 171 25.20 -38.99 -12.11
C PHE A 171 24.28 -38.37 -13.16
N GLU A 172 23.74 -39.18 -14.08
CA GLU A 172 22.82 -38.70 -15.12
C GLU A 172 21.56 -38.07 -14.52
N LYS A 173 21.02 -38.67 -13.45
CA LYS A 173 19.88 -38.11 -12.72
C LYS A 173 20.21 -36.77 -12.07
N THR A 174 21.36 -36.68 -11.39
CA THR A 174 21.81 -35.46 -10.70
C THR A 174 22.11 -34.34 -11.72
N GLN A 175 22.64 -34.68 -12.88
CA GLN A 175 22.90 -33.73 -13.96
C GLN A 175 21.60 -33.17 -14.54
N LYS A 176 20.58 -34.00 -14.77
CA LYS A 176 19.25 -33.54 -15.18
C LYS A 176 18.59 -32.64 -14.13
N GLU A 177 18.75 -32.94 -12.84
CA GLU A 177 18.25 -32.08 -11.76
C GLU A 177 18.99 -30.73 -11.71
N LEU A 178 20.29 -30.72 -12.00
CA LEU A 178 21.10 -29.51 -12.09
C LEU A 178 20.70 -28.65 -13.30
N ASP A 179 20.55 -29.26 -14.48
CA ASP A 179 20.10 -28.58 -15.69
C ASP A 179 18.69 -28.00 -15.51
N ALA A 180 17.78 -28.72 -14.85
CA ALA A 180 16.45 -28.22 -14.52
C ALA A 180 16.51 -27.02 -13.56
N ALA A 181 17.32 -27.10 -12.49
CA ALA A 181 17.49 -26.00 -11.55
C ALA A 181 18.15 -24.77 -12.21
N LEU A 182 19.05 -24.96 -13.18
CA LEU A 182 19.65 -23.88 -13.97
C LEU A 182 18.68 -23.29 -15.00
N ASN A 183 17.76 -24.10 -15.54
CA ASN A 183 16.73 -23.62 -16.47
C ASN A 183 15.58 -22.90 -15.75
N GLU A 184 15.29 -23.27 -14.50
CA GLU A 184 14.46 -22.47 -13.57
C GLU A 184 15.13 -21.12 -13.24
N LEU A 185 16.44 -21.01 -13.47
CA LEU A 185 17.27 -19.80 -13.39
C LEU A 185 17.44 -19.10 -14.78
N GLY A 186 16.75 -19.57 -15.83
CA GLY A 186 16.77 -19.01 -17.20
C GLY A 186 16.17 -17.60 -17.29
N PRO A 187 16.29 -16.90 -18.45
CA PRO A 187 16.62 -15.46 -18.60
C PRO A 187 15.72 -14.39 -17.96
N ASP A 188 14.73 -14.75 -17.14
CA ASP A 188 13.66 -13.90 -16.62
C ASP A 188 14.04 -13.11 -15.35
N GLY A 189 15.18 -12.44 -15.42
CA GLY A 189 15.28 -11.09 -14.87
C GLY A 189 14.58 -10.03 -15.75
N ASP A 190 14.13 -10.42 -16.95
CA ASP A 190 13.50 -9.56 -17.96
C ASP A 190 12.42 -10.35 -18.74
N GLU A 191 11.54 -11.10 -18.05
CA GLU A 191 10.19 -11.24 -18.59
C GLU A 191 9.46 -9.99 -18.11
N GLU A 192 9.23 -9.08 -19.06
CA GLU A 192 8.20 -8.07 -18.96
C GLU A 192 6.98 -8.69 -18.28
N GLU A 193 6.77 -8.38 -17.00
CA GLU A 193 5.42 -8.09 -16.59
C GLU A 193 5.01 -6.99 -17.56
N THR A 194 4.16 -7.35 -18.53
CA THR A 194 3.24 -6.38 -19.12
C THR A 194 2.86 -5.46 -17.98
N PRO A 195 3.16 -4.14 -18.02
CA PRO A 195 2.95 -3.28 -16.87
C PRO A 195 1.54 -3.55 -16.40
N ALA A 196 1.42 -4.02 -15.15
CA ALA A 196 0.13 -4.28 -14.55
C ALA A 196 -0.77 -3.11 -14.96
N PRO A 197 -1.91 -3.35 -15.64
CA PRO A 197 -2.73 -2.27 -16.16
C PRO A 197 -2.91 -1.30 -15.01
N ALA A 198 -2.42 -0.07 -15.21
CA ALA A 198 -2.41 0.97 -14.19
C ALA A 198 -3.74 0.90 -13.43
N PRO A 199 -3.74 0.91 -12.09
CA PRO A 199 -4.94 0.72 -11.29
C PRO A 199 -6.05 1.53 -11.94
N ALA A 200 -7.12 0.83 -12.36
CA ALA A 200 -8.23 1.44 -13.06
C ALA A 200 -8.55 2.75 -12.32
N PRO A 201 -8.61 3.90 -13.03
CA PRO A 201 -8.80 5.18 -12.39
C PRO A 201 -9.94 5.01 -11.40
N LYS A 202 -9.63 5.27 -10.12
CA LYS A 202 -10.59 5.38 -9.03
C LYS A 202 -11.82 6.03 -9.66
N PRO A 203 -13.02 5.41 -9.62
CA PRO A 203 -14.18 5.90 -10.34
C PRO A 203 -14.19 7.41 -10.16
N GLU A 204 -13.94 8.14 -11.25
CA GLU A 204 -13.97 9.59 -11.20
C GLU A 204 -15.36 9.85 -10.67
N GLN A 205 -15.40 10.30 -9.41
CA GLN A 205 -16.60 10.82 -8.83
C GLN A 205 -17.07 11.82 -9.89
N PRO A 206 -18.22 11.58 -10.55
CA PRO A 206 -18.56 12.27 -11.77
C PRO A 206 -18.35 13.74 -11.50
N ALA A 207 -17.49 14.37 -12.32
CA ALA A 207 -17.20 15.78 -12.19
C ALA A 207 -18.54 16.46 -11.92
N PRO A 208 -18.69 17.21 -10.81
CA PRO A 208 -19.96 17.83 -10.47
C PRO A 208 -20.44 18.52 -11.73
N ALA A 209 -21.63 18.11 -12.20
CA ALA A 209 -22.18 18.56 -13.45
C ALA A 209 -21.97 20.08 -13.53
N PRO A 210 -21.46 20.61 -14.66
CA PRO A 210 -21.14 22.02 -14.78
C PRO A 210 -22.32 22.80 -14.22
N ALA A 211 -22.04 23.59 -13.19
CA ALA A 211 -23.06 24.39 -12.53
C ALA A 211 -23.91 25.02 -13.63
N PRO A 212 -25.25 24.89 -13.57
CA PRO A 212 -26.12 25.42 -14.60
C PRO A 212 -25.66 26.85 -14.86
N LYS A 213 -25.26 27.12 -16.11
CA LYS A 213 -24.98 28.48 -16.56
C LYS A 213 -26.11 29.32 -16.00
N PRO A 214 -25.82 30.42 -15.27
CA PRO A 214 -26.87 31.23 -14.68
C PRO A 214 -27.93 31.43 -15.74
N GLU A 215 -29.10 30.82 -15.53
CA GLU A 215 -30.25 31.15 -16.35
C GLU A 215 -30.38 32.64 -16.12
N GLN A 216 -30.12 33.38 -17.21
CA GLN A 216 -30.49 34.76 -17.26
C GLN A 216 -31.94 34.77 -16.78
N PRO A 217 -32.25 35.44 -15.65
CA PRO A 217 -33.58 35.39 -15.10
C PRO A 217 -34.52 35.76 -16.23
N ALA A 218 -35.50 34.88 -16.49
CA ALA A 218 -36.53 35.17 -17.45
C ALA A 218 -37.01 36.60 -17.16
N PRO A 219 -37.07 37.48 -18.19
CA PRO A 219 -37.47 38.86 -17.98
C PRO A 219 -38.73 38.86 -17.13
N ALA A 220 -38.68 39.58 -16.01
CA ALA A 220 -39.74 39.62 -15.03
C ALA A 220 -41.08 39.74 -15.75
N PRO A 221 -42.09 38.91 -15.43
CA PRO A 221 -43.41 39.06 -16.02
C PRO A 221 -43.84 40.52 -15.81
N ALA A 222 -44.23 41.17 -16.92
CA ALA A 222 -44.67 42.54 -16.91
C ALA A 222 -45.64 42.76 -15.74
N PRO A 223 -45.50 43.88 -14.99
CA PRO A 223 -46.30 44.12 -13.82
C PRO A 223 -47.77 43.97 -14.20
N LYS A 224 -48.43 43.05 -13.49
CA LYS A 224 -49.89 42.92 -13.56
C LYS A 224 -50.46 44.30 -13.25
N PRO A 225 -51.42 44.82 -14.05
CA PRO A 225 -52.02 46.11 -13.79
C PRO A 225 -52.44 46.19 -12.33
N GLU A 226 -51.93 47.19 -11.62
CA GLU A 226 -52.39 47.50 -10.26
C GLU A 226 -53.90 47.70 -10.33
N GLN A 227 -54.64 46.79 -9.70
CA GLN A 227 -56.01 47.08 -9.36
C GLN A 227 -55.98 48.27 -8.41
N PRO A 228 -56.77 49.33 -8.67
CA PRO A 228 -56.82 50.48 -7.78
C PRO A 228 -57.20 50.02 -6.37
N ALA A 229 -56.47 50.54 -5.38
CA ALA A 229 -56.70 50.23 -3.98
C ALA A 229 -58.19 50.45 -3.62
N PRO A 230 -58.82 49.52 -2.88
CA PRO A 230 -60.17 49.73 -2.39
C PRO A 230 -60.18 50.97 -1.49
N ALA A 231 -61.17 51.83 -1.71
CA ALA A 231 -61.36 53.06 -0.96
C ALA A 231 -61.39 52.78 0.55
N PRO A 232 -60.81 53.66 1.38
CA PRO A 232 -60.75 53.46 2.83
C PRO A 232 -62.16 53.33 3.41
N ALA A 233 -62.33 52.32 4.26
CA ALA A 233 -63.56 52.09 5.00
C ALA A 233 -63.89 53.31 5.88
N PRO A 234 -65.17 53.71 5.99
CA PRO A 234 -65.58 54.84 6.81
C PRO A 234 -65.22 54.59 8.29
N LYS A 235 -64.64 55.63 8.90
CA LYS A 235 -64.26 55.66 10.31
C LYS A 235 -65.51 55.47 11.19
N PRO A 236 -65.46 54.66 12.26
CA PRO A 236 -66.55 54.57 13.22
C PRO A 236 -66.84 55.93 13.85
N GLU A 237 -68.08 56.41 13.73
CA GLU A 237 -68.57 57.55 14.50
C GLU A 237 -68.56 57.18 15.98
N GLN A 238 -67.85 57.98 16.79
CA GLN A 238 -68.01 57.94 18.23
C GLN A 238 -69.39 58.52 18.58
N PRO A 239 -70.17 57.87 19.46
CA PRO A 239 -71.41 58.46 19.94
C PRO A 239 -71.08 59.68 20.80
N ALA A 240 -71.82 60.77 20.57
CA ALA A 240 -71.75 61.98 21.37
C ALA A 240 -72.12 61.70 22.84
N PRO A 241 -71.48 62.35 23.82
CA PRO A 241 -71.89 62.25 25.22
C PRO A 241 -73.25 62.94 25.39
N ALA A 242 -74.20 62.24 26.02
CA ALA A 242 -75.50 62.80 26.37
C ALA A 242 -75.37 63.84 27.52
N PRO A 243 -76.20 64.90 27.51
CA PRO A 243 -76.28 65.88 28.60
C PRO A 243 -76.99 65.33 29.85
#